data_AF-A0A954NCW0-F1
#
_entry.id   AF-A0A954NCW0-F1
#
_cell.length_a   1.000
_cell.length_b   1.000
_cell.length_c   1.000
_cell.angle_alpha   90.00
_cell.angle_beta   90.00
_cell.angle_gamma   90.00
#
_symmetry.space_group_name_H-M   'P 1'
#
loop_
_entity.id
_entity.type
_entity.pdbx_description
1 polymer ?
#
loop_
_entity_poly.entity_id
_entity_poly.type
_entity_poly.pdbx_seq_one_letter_code
_entity_poly.pdbx_strand_id
1 'polypeptide(L)'
;MRVRCFLGALALLAGLSACPAWGQSTWVGAPGGDWLDPNNWSPVGVPTDLATVDSGSTELNPIVLTGDTNLKGLDFGTSGAVSGHLLIDGATMLLDFFDDTTTHIGNRGTEMSTLKMVNGARIDMALTGIGNFANDFEVGEHGPGKVTLVDDGTRLRINDDLKIGAGDPPDAWGEVHVGTPGGTDAPEVYIGSGTSVGRGSLILSANALFVSGNDTGLYDPLGRQNEGYLTFDEGPNDGPREGIIQDNARAYVRTLQNRGAAATLTIKDNGELHIQETEGGAGAGGTVTFAGSGKDSNWGRDPNGSDLERVIHLMDNAVFTVDSAITTLPVSGFSLGGGENGSTGGKARMIIEDNATLDIVQGLQVANGTASSSQAVLEIRGGNATINLGGDLSFNYDPVTFNDLPGTGTLLADLSGPAHSTINVGGTVYLGTNSTLELTASGSLGATGTYFRTLISGDVDPFFSSGVFGNVPAIDTDLGSGVTFKGITYNTDSIVIELFQNTVLAGDVNGDGWVDGLDYLIWAGNFDTHPGPDGDISDGDLNDDGSVDGLDYLIWAGDFGNHLSTAVPEPSSLALLGIALAGLALRRRR
;
A
#
# COMPACT_ATOMS: atom_id res chain seq x y z
N MET A 1 33.00 -18.69 -16.30
CA MET A 1 33.85 -19.56 -17.14
C MET A 1 35.26 -19.63 -16.54
N ARG A 2 35.68 -20.81 -16.07
CA ARG A 2 37.07 -21.30 -15.87
C ARG A 2 38.17 -20.31 -15.45
N VAL A 3 38.80 -20.60 -14.29
CA VAL A 3 40.22 -20.43 -13.92
C VAL A 3 40.95 -19.19 -14.46
N ARG A 4 41.42 -18.33 -13.54
CA ARG A 4 42.67 -17.57 -13.74
C ARG A 4 43.53 -17.58 -12.49
N CYS A 5 44.24 -18.69 -12.28
CA CYS A 5 45.54 -18.66 -11.62
C CYS A 5 46.54 -18.04 -12.61
N PHE A 6 47.04 -16.85 -12.33
CA PHE A 6 48.26 -16.32 -12.96
C PHE A 6 49.46 -16.84 -12.17
N LEU A 7 50.29 -17.69 -12.78
CA LEU A 7 51.75 -17.53 -12.90
C LEU A 7 52.33 -18.79 -13.56
N GLY A 8 53.13 -18.57 -14.61
CA GLY A 8 53.80 -19.65 -15.33
C GLY A 8 54.97 -20.23 -14.56
N ALA A 9 55.12 -21.55 -14.67
CA ALA A 9 56.39 -22.24 -14.90
C ALA A 9 56.12 -23.74 -15.10
N LEU A 10 56.85 -24.31 -16.04
CA LEU A 10 56.84 -25.71 -16.45
C LEU A 10 57.24 -26.66 -15.31
N ALA A 11 56.59 -27.83 -15.28
CA ALA A 11 57.06 -29.12 -14.76
C ALA A 11 57.22 -29.34 -13.24
N LEU A 12 56.22 -30.00 -12.63
CA LEU A 12 56.41 -31.27 -11.89
C LEU A 12 55.04 -31.93 -11.66
N LEU A 13 54.73 -32.99 -12.41
CA LEU A 13 53.63 -33.90 -12.12
C LEU A 13 54.05 -34.83 -10.96
N ALA A 14 53.51 -34.60 -9.77
CA ALA A 14 53.15 -35.59 -8.74
C ALA A 14 53.03 -34.89 -7.39
N GLY A 15 51.80 -34.74 -6.87
CA GLY A 15 51.58 -34.26 -5.50
C GLY A 15 50.54 -33.16 -5.30
N LEU A 16 49.66 -32.88 -6.28
CA LEU A 16 48.45 -32.11 -5.98
C LEU A 16 47.47 -33.06 -5.27
N SER A 17 47.55 -33.10 -3.94
CA SER A 17 46.41 -33.46 -3.11
C SER A 17 45.24 -32.60 -3.58
N ALA A 18 44.15 -33.23 -4.01
CA ALA A 18 42.90 -32.54 -4.21
C ALA A 18 42.64 -31.65 -2.99
N CYS A 19 42.35 -30.37 -3.22
CA CYS A 19 41.70 -29.59 -2.18
C CYS A 19 40.48 -30.41 -1.75
N PRO A 20 40.31 -30.72 -0.45
CA PRO A 20 39.18 -31.53 -0.03
C PRO A 20 37.91 -30.84 -0.53
N ALA A 21 37.08 -31.58 -1.26
CA ALA A 21 35.69 -31.20 -1.43
C ALA A 21 35.14 -31.08 0.00
N TRP A 22 34.72 -29.89 0.39
CA TRP A 22 34.12 -29.66 1.70
C TRP A 22 32.86 -30.53 1.77
N GLY A 23 32.80 -31.43 2.74
CA GLY A 23 31.73 -32.41 2.82
C GLY A 23 30.46 -31.75 3.33
N GLN A 24 29.46 -31.56 2.47
CA GLN A 24 28.08 -31.38 2.91
C GLN A 24 27.69 -32.59 3.77
N SER A 25 27.24 -32.33 4.99
CA SER A 25 26.80 -33.38 5.90
C SER A 25 25.29 -33.36 5.97
N THR A 26 24.65 -34.49 5.67
CA THR A 26 23.22 -34.65 5.89
C THR A 26 22.99 -35.04 7.34
N TRP A 27 22.12 -34.29 8.00
CA TRP A 27 21.70 -34.51 9.37
C TRP A 27 20.21 -34.83 9.38
N VAL A 28 19.80 -35.82 10.17
CA VAL A 28 18.38 -36.12 10.39
C VAL A 28 18.06 -35.74 11.82
N GLY A 29 17.15 -34.79 12.01
CA GLY A 29 16.75 -34.25 13.30
C GLY A 29 15.46 -34.91 13.82
N ALA A 30 15.33 -35.05 15.13
CA ALA A 30 14.06 -35.46 15.74
C ALA A 30 13.03 -34.32 15.71
N PRO A 31 11.75 -34.58 15.34
CA PRO A 31 10.69 -33.58 15.41
C PRO A 31 10.54 -33.01 16.82
N GLY A 32 10.43 -31.69 16.97
CA GLY A 32 10.35 -31.04 18.28
C GLY A 32 11.64 -31.07 19.10
N GLY A 33 12.75 -31.57 18.53
CA GLY A 33 14.04 -31.64 19.20
C GLY A 33 14.69 -30.28 19.38
N ASP A 34 15.40 -30.10 20.50
CA ASP A 34 16.35 -29.00 20.69
C ASP A 34 17.56 -29.20 19.77
N TRP A 35 17.88 -28.19 18.96
CA TRP A 35 18.99 -28.18 18.01
C TRP A 35 20.33 -28.48 18.69
N LEU A 36 20.51 -28.04 19.93
CA LEU A 36 21.80 -28.16 20.62
C LEU A 36 22.00 -29.50 21.35
N ASP A 37 20.99 -30.37 21.42
CA ASP A 37 21.16 -31.72 21.98
C ASP A 37 21.76 -32.65 20.90
N PRO A 38 23.01 -33.14 21.08
CA PRO A 38 23.65 -34.00 20.10
C PRO A 38 22.89 -35.31 19.81
N ASN A 39 22.03 -35.75 20.73
CA ASN A 39 21.25 -36.98 20.60
C ASN A 39 20.00 -36.81 19.73
N ASN A 40 19.60 -35.56 19.42
CA ASN A 40 18.49 -35.28 18.52
C ASN A 40 18.87 -35.44 17.05
N TRP A 41 20.14 -35.72 16.76
CA TRP A 41 20.68 -35.76 15.42
C TRP A 41 21.26 -37.13 15.05
N SER A 42 21.10 -37.48 13.78
CA SER A 42 21.79 -38.60 13.13
C SER A 42 22.62 -38.07 11.95
N PRO A 43 23.96 -38.25 11.94
CA PRO A 43 24.78 -38.87 12.99
C PRO A 43 24.75 -38.08 14.31
N VAL A 44 25.05 -38.73 15.43
CA VAL A 44 25.07 -38.08 16.75
C VAL A 44 26.12 -36.96 16.77
N GLY A 45 25.67 -35.74 17.07
CA GLY A 45 26.46 -34.52 17.00
C GLY A 45 25.57 -33.29 16.89
N VAL A 46 26.15 -32.10 16.89
CA VAL A 46 25.42 -30.85 16.62
C VAL A 46 25.81 -30.37 15.22
N PRO A 47 24.85 -30.06 14.33
CA PRO A 47 25.15 -29.50 13.02
C PRO A 47 25.93 -28.19 13.13
N THR A 48 27.07 -28.08 12.43
CA THR A 48 28.01 -26.93 12.50
C THR A 48 28.59 -26.53 11.13
N ASP A 49 28.27 -27.25 10.06
CA ASP A 49 28.72 -26.99 8.68
C ASP A 49 27.49 -26.67 7.78
N LEU A 50 27.53 -26.98 6.48
CA LEU A 50 26.33 -27.01 5.63
C LEU A 50 25.49 -28.23 6.04
N ALA A 51 24.32 -27.96 6.64
CA ALA A 51 23.42 -29.00 7.14
C ALA A 51 22.20 -29.13 6.23
N THR A 52 22.04 -30.31 5.60
CA THR A 52 20.73 -30.73 5.09
C THR A 52 19.99 -31.40 6.24
N VAL A 53 18.88 -30.82 6.70
CA VAL A 53 18.12 -31.30 7.86
C VAL A 53 16.77 -31.87 7.41
N ASP A 54 16.57 -33.17 7.61
CA ASP A 54 15.24 -33.78 7.50
C ASP A 54 14.67 -34.00 8.91
N SER A 55 13.46 -33.49 9.18
CA SER A 55 12.80 -33.78 10.47
C SER A 55 11.98 -35.08 10.42
N GLY A 56 11.72 -35.65 9.23
CA GLY A 56 10.97 -36.89 9.04
C GLY A 56 9.52 -36.88 9.56
N SER A 57 9.03 -35.72 10.00
CA SER A 57 7.73 -35.54 10.66
C SER A 57 6.60 -35.36 9.66
N THR A 58 5.43 -35.93 9.97
CA THR A 58 4.13 -35.57 9.35
C THR A 58 3.31 -34.59 10.21
N GLU A 59 3.88 -34.11 11.31
CA GLU A 59 3.25 -33.17 12.26
C GLU A 59 3.97 -31.81 12.24
N LEU A 60 3.22 -30.72 12.47
CA LEU A 60 3.71 -29.34 12.66
C LEU A 60 4.52 -29.22 13.97
N ASN A 61 5.65 -29.91 14.08
CA ASN A 61 6.49 -29.91 15.27
C ASN A 61 7.90 -29.39 14.93
N PRO A 62 8.19 -28.11 15.19
CA PRO A 62 9.42 -27.47 14.73
C PRO A 62 10.64 -28.01 15.46
N ILE A 63 11.78 -28.05 14.77
CA ILE A 63 13.06 -28.11 15.46
C ILE A 63 13.27 -26.76 16.16
N VAL A 64 13.70 -26.79 17.42
CA VAL A 64 13.80 -25.60 18.27
C VAL A 64 15.27 -25.25 18.51
N LEU A 65 15.67 -24.04 18.13
CA LEU A 65 16.98 -23.49 18.46
C LEU A 65 16.86 -22.57 19.68
N THR A 66 17.45 -22.96 20.80
CA THR A 66 17.39 -22.23 22.08
C THR A 66 18.73 -21.60 22.51
N GLY A 67 19.81 -21.83 21.75
CA GLY A 67 21.09 -21.19 21.99
C GLY A 67 21.86 -20.93 20.69
N ASP A 68 22.87 -20.08 20.77
CA ASP A 68 23.55 -19.56 19.59
C ASP A 68 24.25 -20.64 18.77
N THR A 69 24.20 -20.51 17.44
CA THR A 69 24.87 -21.40 16.49
C THR A 69 25.45 -20.64 15.31
N ASN A 70 26.45 -21.24 14.68
CA ASN A 70 27.04 -20.75 13.43
C ASN A 70 27.03 -21.90 12.43
N LEU A 71 26.47 -21.66 11.25
CA LEU A 71 26.37 -22.61 10.15
C LEU A 71 26.95 -21.97 8.89
N LYS A 72 27.44 -22.79 7.95
CA LYS A 72 27.88 -22.29 6.65
C LYS A 72 26.73 -22.07 5.66
N GLY A 73 25.59 -22.69 5.94
CA GLY A 73 24.37 -22.66 5.14
C GLY A 73 23.37 -23.64 5.74
N LEU A 74 22.09 -23.46 5.40
CA LEU A 74 21.00 -24.26 5.94
C LEU A 74 20.08 -24.72 4.79
N ASP A 75 19.89 -26.03 4.68
CA ASP A 75 18.93 -26.65 3.77
C ASP A 75 18.03 -27.55 4.63
N PHE A 76 16.79 -27.14 4.87
CA PHE A 76 15.94 -27.76 5.87
C PHE A 76 14.68 -28.31 5.23
N GLY A 77 14.53 -29.62 5.17
CA GLY A 77 13.41 -30.32 4.54
C GLY A 77 13.88 -31.25 3.41
N THR A 78 13.05 -32.24 3.07
CA THR A 78 13.28 -33.14 1.94
C THR A 78 12.08 -33.11 0.98
N SER A 79 12.34 -33.30 -0.32
CA SER A 79 11.27 -33.23 -1.32
C SER A 79 10.15 -34.24 -1.02
N GLY A 80 8.91 -33.76 -0.99
CA GLY A 80 7.72 -34.57 -0.67
C GLY A 80 7.52 -34.92 0.80
N ALA A 81 8.33 -34.37 1.72
CA ALA A 81 8.09 -34.47 3.16
C ALA A 81 7.14 -33.37 3.65
N VAL A 82 6.37 -33.64 4.69
CA VAL A 82 5.51 -32.66 5.41
C VAL A 82 6.35 -31.68 6.26
N SER A 83 7.67 -31.79 6.20
CA SER A 83 8.61 -31.33 7.22
C SER A 83 9.46 -30.17 6.68
N GLY A 84 9.36 -29.00 7.33
CA GLY A 84 10.07 -27.76 6.99
C GLY A 84 9.93 -26.68 8.06
N HIS A 85 9.90 -27.04 9.35
CA HIS A 85 9.56 -26.14 10.45
C HIS A 85 10.73 -25.85 11.39
N LEU A 86 11.12 -24.58 11.49
CA LEU A 86 12.15 -24.08 12.39
C LEU A 86 11.57 -23.04 13.35
N LEU A 87 11.80 -23.23 14.64
CA LEU A 87 11.56 -22.24 15.69
C LEU A 87 12.91 -21.79 16.26
N ILE A 88 13.16 -20.49 16.26
CA ILE A 88 14.28 -19.89 16.98
C ILE A 88 13.70 -19.11 18.16
N ASP A 89 14.13 -19.48 19.37
CA ASP A 89 13.63 -18.94 20.63
C ASP A 89 14.79 -18.31 21.41
N GLY A 90 14.92 -16.99 21.32
CA GLY A 90 15.94 -16.20 22.02
C GLY A 90 17.39 -16.45 21.60
N ALA A 91 17.62 -17.22 20.54
CA ALA A 91 18.94 -17.60 20.04
C ALA A 91 19.36 -16.81 18.79
N THR A 92 20.68 -16.74 18.56
CA THR A 92 21.27 -16.18 17.34
C THR A 92 21.78 -17.30 16.43
N MET A 93 21.34 -17.32 15.18
CA MET A 93 21.89 -18.14 14.10
C MET A 93 22.70 -17.25 13.16
N LEU A 94 24.00 -17.51 13.07
CA LEU A 94 24.87 -16.89 12.08
C LEU A 94 25.00 -17.84 10.87
N LEU A 95 24.84 -17.31 9.66
CA LEU A 95 24.98 -18.06 8.40
C LEU A 95 26.16 -17.50 7.60
N ASP A 96 27.30 -18.21 7.58
CA ASP A 96 28.56 -17.81 6.95
C ASP A 96 28.79 -18.55 5.61
N PHE A 97 28.28 -17.98 4.51
CA PHE A 97 28.29 -18.60 3.19
C PHE A 97 29.68 -18.66 2.58
N PHE A 98 30.01 -19.74 1.86
CA PHE A 98 31.27 -19.85 1.11
C PHE A 98 31.06 -20.03 -0.41
N ASP A 99 29.80 -20.13 -0.88
CA ASP A 99 29.40 -20.35 -2.28
C ASP A 99 27.89 -20.02 -2.52
N ASP A 100 27.39 -20.25 -3.74
CA ASP A 100 26.00 -20.01 -4.21
C ASP A 100 24.96 -21.00 -3.61
N THR A 101 25.19 -21.52 -2.39
CA THR A 101 24.22 -22.42 -1.73
C THR A 101 23.12 -21.59 -1.09
N THR A 102 21.92 -21.66 -1.65
CA THR A 102 20.71 -21.00 -1.10
C THR A 102 20.42 -21.50 0.32
N THR A 103 19.94 -20.60 1.19
CA THR A 103 19.38 -21.02 2.48
C THR A 103 17.91 -21.29 2.30
N HIS A 104 17.50 -22.52 2.59
CA HIS A 104 16.15 -22.98 2.33
C HIS A 104 15.56 -23.65 3.58
N ILE A 105 14.34 -23.26 3.93
CA ILE A 105 13.45 -23.94 4.86
C ILE A 105 12.22 -24.46 4.09
N GLY A 106 12.20 -25.74 3.79
CA GLY A 106 11.25 -26.43 2.92
C GLY A 106 11.97 -27.18 1.81
N ASN A 107 11.26 -27.99 1.02
CA ASN A 107 11.72 -28.40 -0.31
C ASN A 107 10.50 -28.61 -1.22
N ARG A 108 10.71 -28.86 -2.51
CA ARG A 108 9.65 -29.06 -3.50
C ARG A 108 8.65 -30.13 -3.04
N GLY A 109 7.38 -29.74 -2.96
CA GLY A 109 6.26 -30.62 -2.60
C GLY A 109 6.02 -30.76 -1.09
N THR A 110 6.61 -29.91 -0.24
CA THR A 110 6.26 -29.85 1.18
C THR A 110 4.86 -29.26 1.40
N GLU A 111 4.07 -29.84 2.30
CA GLU A 111 2.70 -29.38 2.59
C GLU A 111 2.68 -27.96 3.20
N MET A 112 3.66 -27.63 4.06
CA MET A 112 3.85 -26.32 4.67
C MET A 112 5.27 -26.21 5.24
N SER A 113 5.97 -25.12 4.97
CA SER A 113 7.27 -24.82 5.61
C SER A 113 7.16 -23.56 6.46
N THR A 114 7.71 -23.56 7.67
CA THR A 114 7.58 -22.41 8.58
C THR A 114 8.90 -22.01 9.22
N LEU A 115 9.18 -20.71 9.23
CA LEU A 115 10.16 -20.10 10.12
C LEU A 115 9.41 -19.27 11.17
N LYS A 116 9.63 -19.57 12.44
CA LYS A 116 9.14 -18.75 13.55
C LYS A 116 10.31 -18.27 14.41
N MET A 117 10.34 -16.98 14.70
CA MET A 117 11.36 -16.35 15.53
C MET A 117 10.68 -15.55 16.64
N VAL A 118 11.10 -15.80 17.89
CA VAL A 118 10.48 -15.24 19.10
C VAL A 118 11.55 -14.87 20.14
N ASN A 119 11.15 -14.13 21.17
CA ASN A 119 11.95 -13.83 22.35
C ASN A 119 13.34 -13.22 22.06
N GLY A 120 13.46 -12.38 21.02
CA GLY A 120 14.72 -11.75 20.65
C GLY A 120 15.61 -12.59 19.73
N ALA A 121 15.06 -13.63 19.10
CA ALA A 121 15.76 -14.49 18.17
C ALA A 121 16.35 -13.74 16.97
N ARG A 122 17.52 -14.17 16.50
CA ARG A 122 18.22 -13.51 15.39
C ARG A 122 18.70 -14.50 14.34
N ILE A 123 18.54 -14.13 13.07
CA ILE A 123 19.25 -14.73 11.95
C ILE A 123 20.05 -13.61 11.28
N ASP A 124 21.37 -13.77 11.24
CA ASP A 124 22.26 -12.86 10.54
C ASP A 124 23.06 -13.63 9.48
N MET A 125 22.81 -13.34 8.19
CA MET A 125 23.60 -13.85 7.07
C MET A 125 24.89 -13.03 6.93
N ALA A 126 26.05 -13.67 7.10
CA ALA A 126 27.35 -13.02 7.05
C ALA A 126 27.80 -12.69 5.62
N LEU A 127 28.48 -11.55 5.50
CA LEU A 127 29.08 -11.04 4.26
C LEU A 127 30.35 -11.81 3.91
N THR A 128 30.29 -12.72 2.93
CA THR A 128 31.49 -13.18 2.22
C THR A 128 31.60 -12.51 0.87
N GLY A 129 31.98 -11.23 0.90
CA GLY A 129 32.40 -10.48 -0.28
C GLY A 129 31.38 -9.44 -0.75
N ILE A 130 31.93 -8.29 -1.11
CA ILE A 130 31.18 -7.14 -1.65
C ILE A 130 30.49 -7.57 -2.95
N GLY A 131 29.15 -7.56 -2.97
CA GLY A 131 28.35 -7.71 -4.19
C GLY A 131 28.15 -9.13 -4.71
N ASN A 132 28.21 -10.16 -3.85
CA ASN A 132 27.72 -11.50 -4.22
C ASN A 132 26.25 -11.63 -3.79
N PHE A 133 25.35 -11.10 -4.63
CA PHE A 133 23.90 -11.16 -4.51
C PHE A 133 23.40 -12.44 -5.21
N ALA A 134 23.57 -13.58 -4.56
CA ALA A 134 23.12 -14.88 -5.09
C ALA A 134 22.53 -15.80 -4.01
N ASN A 135 22.46 -15.32 -2.77
CA ASN A 135 22.09 -16.13 -1.62
C ASN A 135 20.72 -15.69 -1.11
N ASP A 136 19.71 -16.20 -1.78
CA ASP A 136 18.32 -16.03 -1.38
C ASP A 136 18.04 -16.75 -0.06
N PHE A 137 17.10 -16.19 0.70
CA PHE A 137 16.51 -16.86 1.84
C PHE A 137 15.11 -17.33 1.46
N GLU A 138 14.94 -18.64 1.40
CA GLU A 138 13.71 -19.25 0.89
C GLU A 138 12.97 -20.02 1.99
N VAL A 139 11.65 -19.81 2.08
CA VAL A 139 10.79 -20.64 2.93
C VAL A 139 9.65 -21.19 2.07
N GLY A 140 9.59 -22.51 1.92
CA GLY A 140 8.59 -23.21 1.13
C GLY A 140 8.80 -23.07 -0.39
N GLU A 141 10.01 -23.24 -0.91
CA GLU A 141 10.23 -23.25 -2.35
C GLU A 141 9.39 -24.37 -3.01
N HIS A 142 8.64 -24.04 -4.05
CA HIS A 142 7.70 -24.92 -4.75
C HIS A 142 6.63 -25.58 -3.84
N GLY A 143 6.25 -24.92 -2.74
CA GLY A 143 5.14 -25.30 -1.86
C GLY A 143 4.66 -24.12 -1.00
N PRO A 144 3.84 -24.35 0.05
CA PRO A 144 3.47 -23.30 0.98
C PRO A 144 4.61 -22.93 1.95
N GLY A 145 4.81 -21.64 2.20
CA GLY A 145 5.82 -21.08 3.12
C GLY A 145 5.22 -20.04 4.07
N LYS A 146 5.66 -20.01 5.33
CA LYS A 146 5.23 -19.02 6.32
C LYS A 146 6.39 -18.55 7.18
N VAL A 147 6.54 -17.24 7.31
CA VAL A 147 7.52 -16.61 8.20
C VAL A 147 6.77 -15.80 9.26
N THR A 148 7.17 -15.96 10.52
CA THR A 148 6.60 -15.21 11.64
C THR A 148 7.71 -14.72 12.56
N LEU A 149 7.84 -13.40 12.70
CA LEU A 149 8.75 -12.75 13.63
C LEU A 149 7.93 -11.93 14.62
N VAL A 150 8.09 -12.20 15.91
CA VAL A 150 7.42 -11.46 17.00
C VAL A 150 8.39 -11.22 18.15
N ASP A 151 7.98 -10.38 19.08
CA ASP A 151 8.73 -9.95 20.27
C ASP A 151 9.90 -8.98 19.98
N ASP A 152 10.25 -8.20 21.01
CA ASP A 152 11.30 -7.21 20.93
C ASP A 152 12.68 -7.81 20.71
N GLY A 153 13.46 -7.18 19.84
CA GLY A 153 14.83 -7.58 19.53
C GLY A 153 14.96 -8.78 18.59
N THR A 154 13.82 -9.34 18.14
CA THR A 154 13.77 -10.38 17.10
C THR A 154 14.15 -9.76 15.76
N ARG A 155 15.02 -10.44 15.01
CA ARG A 155 15.61 -9.85 13.80
C ARG A 155 15.97 -10.88 12.73
N LEU A 156 15.55 -10.64 11.49
CA LEU A 156 16.00 -11.39 10.31
C LEU A 156 16.81 -10.45 9.40
N ARG A 157 18.05 -10.83 9.10
CA ARG A 157 18.94 -10.12 8.17
C ARG A 157 19.39 -11.05 7.06
N ILE A 158 19.05 -10.70 5.83
CA ILE A 158 19.37 -11.48 4.64
C ILE A 158 20.11 -10.66 3.59
N ASN A 159 20.93 -11.34 2.78
CA ASN A 159 21.84 -10.69 1.86
C ASN A 159 21.20 -10.35 0.50
N ASP A 160 20.39 -11.26 -0.07
CA ASP A 160 19.78 -11.06 -1.39
C ASP A 160 18.24 -11.00 -1.30
N ASP A 161 17.51 -11.93 -1.91
CA ASP A 161 16.04 -11.89 -1.90
C ASP A 161 15.44 -12.71 -0.74
N LEU A 162 14.31 -12.23 -0.20
CA LEU A 162 13.41 -13.04 0.63
C LEU A 162 12.32 -13.65 -0.25
N LYS A 163 12.29 -14.97 -0.35
CA LYS A 163 11.34 -15.71 -1.18
C LYS A 163 10.49 -16.66 -0.33
N ILE A 164 9.19 -16.39 -0.22
CA ILE A 164 8.28 -17.20 0.58
C ILE A 164 7.25 -17.83 -0.34
N GLY A 165 7.17 -19.17 -0.34
CA GLY A 165 6.27 -19.89 -1.22
C GLY A 165 6.58 -19.70 -2.71
N ALA A 166 7.85 -19.50 -3.07
CA ALA A 166 8.26 -19.23 -4.45
C ALA A 166 8.24 -20.51 -5.28
N GLY A 167 7.42 -20.61 -6.33
CA GLY A 167 7.42 -21.75 -7.24
C GLY A 167 6.22 -21.82 -8.19
N ASP A 168 6.14 -22.91 -8.96
CA ASP A 168 5.06 -23.14 -9.93
C ASP A 168 3.73 -23.50 -9.24
N PRO A 169 2.58 -22.93 -9.70
CA PRO A 169 1.24 -23.28 -9.22
C PRO A 169 0.90 -24.78 -9.38
N PRO A 170 -0.12 -25.30 -8.65
CA PRO A 170 -1.10 -24.58 -7.84
C PRO A 170 -0.69 -24.31 -6.39
N ASP A 171 0.34 -24.99 -5.88
CA ASP A 171 0.59 -25.16 -4.44
C ASP A 171 1.57 -24.13 -3.84
N ALA A 172 2.16 -23.26 -4.68
CA ALA A 172 3.05 -22.18 -4.24
C ALA A 172 2.25 -21.06 -3.55
N TRP A 173 2.48 -20.84 -2.25
CA TRP A 173 1.82 -19.81 -1.44
C TRP A 173 2.70 -19.34 -0.27
N GLY A 174 2.77 -18.04 0.01
CA GLY A 174 3.67 -17.46 1.00
C GLY A 174 2.99 -16.47 1.97
N GLU A 175 3.22 -16.63 3.27
CA GLU A 175 2.82 -15.67 4.31
C GLU A 175 4.02 -15.12 5.07
N VAL A 176 4.03 -13.81 5.30
CA VAL A 176 5.01 -13.14 6.16
C VAL A 176 4.28 -12.31 7.19
N HIS A 177 4.53 -12.59 8.47
CA HIS A 177 3.98 -11.86 9.60
C HIS A 177 5.13 -11.29 10.43
N VAL A 178 5.21 -9.97 10.56
CA VAL A 178 6.25 -9.30 11.34
C VAL A 178 5.57 -8.38 12.34
N GLY A 179 5.74 -8.67 13.63
CA GLY A 179 5.05 -8.01 14.72
C GLY A 179 3.70 -8.64 15.03
N THR A 180 3.22 -8.38 16.24
CA THR A 180 1.92 -8.89 16.71
C THR A 180 0.83 -7.86 16.40
N PRO A 181 -0.23 -8.21 15.66
CA PRO A 181 -1.37 -7.30 15.44
C PRO A 181 -1.98 -6.78 16.74
N GLY A 182 -2.17 -5.46 16.84
CA GLY A 182 -2.59 -4.76 18.06
C GLY A 182 -1.56 -4.78 19.19
N GLY A 183 -0.34 -5.26 18.92
CA GLY A 183 0.77 -5.36 19.85
C GLY A 183 1.65 -4.10 19.88
N THR A 184 2.78 -4.22 20.57
CA THR A 184 3.79 -3.16 20.71
C THR A 184 5.21 -3.65 20.47
N ASP A 185 5.36 -4.91 20.07
CA ASP A 185 6.66 -5.51 19.78
C ASP A 185 7.32 -4.83 18.57
N ALA A 186 8.66 -4.82 18.56
CA ALA A 186 9.47 -4.19 17.52
C ALA A 186 10.45 -5.17 16.83
N PRO A 187 9.96 -6.20 16.12
CA PRO A 187 10.81 -7.06 15.30
C PRO A 187 11.30 -6.34 14.04
N GLU A 188 12.47 -6.75 13.54
CA GLU A 188 13.13 -6.10 12.41
C GLU A 188 13.45 -7.09 11.28
N VAL A 189 13.16 -6.72 10.04
CA VAL A 189 13.54 -7.46 8.83
C VAL A 189 14.36 -6.55 7.92
N TYR A 190 15.52 -7.04 7.49
CA TYR A 190 16.40 -6.35 6.54
C TYR A 190 16.75 -7.28 5.39
N ILE A 191 16.54 -6.80 4.17
CA ILE A 191 16.73 -7.52 2.93
C ILE A 191 17.66 -6.70 2.05
N GLY A 192 18.78 -7.30 1.62
CA GLY A 192 19.76 -6.59 0.78
C GLY A 192 19.29 -6.34 -0.66
N SER A 193 18.45 -7.22 -1.21
CA SER A 193 17.80 -7.04 -2.50
C SER A 193 16.29 -6.82 -2.35
N GLY A 194 15.44 -7.76 -2.75
CA GLY A 194 14.01 -7.55 -2.79
C GLY A 194 13.21 -8.66 -2.12
N THR A 195 11.92 -8.44 -2.01
CA THR A 195 10.99 -9.52 -1.74
C THR A 195 9.84 -9.48 -2.73
N SER A 196 9.40 -10.67 -3.10
CA SER A 196 8.18 -10.84 -3.88
C SER A 196 7.12 -11.49 -3.00
N VAL A 197 5.99 -10.81 -2.85
CA VAL A 197 4.77 -11.43 -2.35
C VAL A 197 4.12 -12.11 -3.54
N GLY A 198 4.34 -13.43 -3.64
CA GLY A 198 3.71 -14.30 -4.64
C GLY A 198 2.21 -14.46 -4.36
N ARG A 199 1.67 -15.68 -4.42
CA ARG A 199 0.33 -15.95 -3.87
C ARG A 199 0.41 -15.91 -2.34
N GLY A 200 -0.31 -15.01 -1.66
CA GLY A 200 -0.38 -14.99 -0.19
C GLY A 200 -0.35 -13.57 0.41
N SER A 201 0.28 -13.41 1.58
CA SER A 201 0.22 -12.17 2.36
C SER A 201 1.54 -11.69 2.97
N LEU A 202 1.68 -10.38 3.08
CA LEU A 202 2.70 -9.70 3.88
C LEU A 202 2.00 -8.79 4.88
N ILE A 203 2.14 -9.10 6.17
CA ILE A 203 1.52 -8.37 7.28
C ILE A 203 2.62 -7.84 8.19
N LEU A 204 2.71 -6.52 8.27
CA LEU A 204 3.57 -5.79 9.20
C LEU A 204 2.68 -5.13 10.26
N SER A 205 2.98 -5.33 11.52
CA SER A 205 2.17 -4.86 12.65
C SER A 205 3.02 -4.44 13.85
N ALA A 206 2.39 -3.89 14.88
CA ALA A 206 3.04 -3.25 16.00
C ALA A 206 4.15 -2.27 15.53
N ASN A 207 5.29 -2.21 16.23
CA ASN A 207 6.40 -1.34 15.87
C ASN A 207 7.39 -2.02 14.92
N ALA A 208 6.93 -2.98 14.10
CA ALA A 208 7.78 -3.71 13.16
C ALA A 208 8.52 -2.76 12.20
N LEU A 209 9.77 -3.09 11.90
CA LEU A 209 10.57 -2.42 10.89
C LEU A 209 10.89 -3.40 9.76
N PHE A 210 10.53 -3.04 8.54
CA PHE A 210 10.81 -3.81 7.33
C PHE A 210 11.62 -2.95 6.35
N VAL A 211 12.78 -3.44 5.92
CA VAL A 211 13.69 -2.70 5.03
C VAL A 211 14.12 -3.59 3.86
N SER A 212 13.89 -3.11 2.64
CA SER A 212 14.27 -3.77 1.39
C SER A 212 15.15 -2.85 0.53
N GLY A 213 16.42 -3.24 0.34
CA GLY A 213 17.44 -2.55 -0.47
C GLY A 213 17.81 -1.12 -0.04
N ASN A 214 17.43 -0.70 1.16
CA ASN A 214 17.81 0.60 1.71
C ASN A 214 18.31 0.43 3.15
N ASP A 215 19.44 -0.25 3.33
CA ASP A 215 20.11 -0.23 4.62
C ASP A 215 21.22 0.83 4.62
N THR A 216 21.10 1.84 5.49
CA THR A 216 22.03 2.93 5.84
C THR A 216 23.49 2.52 6.16
N GLY A 217 24.13 1.74 5.31
CA GLY A 217 25.52 1.31 5.43
C GLY A 217 25.80 0.12 6.36
N LEU A 218 24.80 -0.61 6.87
CA LEU A 218 25.07 -1.79 7.72
C LEU A 218 25.65 -2.99 6.95
N TYR A 219 25.30 -3.18 5.67
CA TYR A 219 25.80 -4.30 4.84
C TYR A 219 26.93 -3.93 3.88
N ASP A 220 27.06 -2.65 3.54
CA ASP A 220 28.22 -2.14 2.80
C ASP A 220 28.62 -0.78 3.39
N PRO A 221 29.84 -0.64 3.95
CA PRO A 221 30.39 0.65 4.36
C PRO A 221 30.46 1.69 3.23
N LEU A 222 30.27 1.26 1.97
CA LEU A 222 30.18 2.09 0.76
C LEU A 222 28.74 2.35 0.29
N GLY A 223 27.73 1.83 1.00
CA GLY A 223 26.31 2.05 0.70
C GLY A 223 25.81 1.41 -0.59
N ARG A 224 26.47 0.37 -1.13
CA ARG A 224 25.97 -0.33 -2.32
C ARG A 224 24.79 -1.20 -1.92
N GLN A 225 23.71 -1.04 -2.67
CA GLN A 225 22.46 -1.77 -2.51
C GLN A 225 22.16 -2.51 -3.82
N ASN A 226 21.41 -3.61 -3.74
CA ASN A 226 20.83 -4.27 -4.91
C ASN A 226 19.45 -3.63 -5.24
N GLU A 227 18.56 -4.36 -5.92
CA GLU A 227 17.33 -3.84 -6.53
C GLU A 227 16.32 -3.22 -5.54
N GLY A 228 16.23 -3.70 -4.30
CA GLY A 228 15.40 -3.08 -3.24
C GLY A 228 13.90 -3.10 -3.46
N TYR A 229 13.39 -4.07 -4.23
CA TYR A 229 11.99 -4.09 -4.60
C TYR A 229 11.09 -4.72 -3.53
N LEU A 230 9.85 -4.26 -3.48
CA LEU A 230 8.72 -4.99 -2.94
C LEU A 230 7.75 -5.22 -4.10
N THR A 231 7.66 -6.47 -4.55
CA THR A 231 6.84 -6.83 -5.70
C THR A 231 5.66 -7.69 -5.27
N PHE A 232 4.45 -7.31 -5.65
CA PHE A 232 3.27 -8.17 -5.58
C PHE A 232 3.12 -8.89 -6.94
N ASP A 233 3.74 -10.08 -6.99
CA ASP A 233 3.83 -11.10 -8.06
C ASP A 233 4.34 -10.73 -9.47
N GLU A 234 4.79 -11.77 -10.18
CA GLU A 234 5.29 -11.83 -11.57
C GLU A 234 4.61 -12.91 -12.45
N GLY A 235 3.55 -13.58 -11.98
CA GLY A 235 2.93 -14.75 -12.62
C GLY A 235 1.53 -14.54 -13.24
N PRO A 236 1.07 -15.43 -14.14
CA PRO A 236 -0.18 -15.28 -14.89
C PRO A 236 -1.46 -15.68 -14.13
N ASN A 237 -1.44 -15.80 -12.79
CA ASN A 237 -2.46 -16.54 -12.06
C ASN A 237 -3.39 -15.70 -11.16
N ASP A 238 -4.67 -16.06 -11.22
CA ASP A 238 -5.77 -15.53 -10.41
C ASP A 238 -5.66 -15.98 -8.94
N GLY A 239 -5.66 -15.01 -8.04
CA GLY A 239 -5.66 -15.16 -6.58
C GLY A 239 -5.27 -13.81 -5.96
N PRO A 240 -6.08 -13.22 -5.07
CA PRO A 240 -5.77 -11.92 -4.47
C PRO A 240 -4.53 -12.03 -3.58
N ARG A 241 -3.70 -11.00 -3.61
CA ARG A 241 -2.52 -10.84 -2.75
C ARG A 241 -2.80 -9.74 -1.76
N GLU A 242 -2.32 -9.90 -0.55
CA GLU A 242 -2.63 -8.97 0.51
C GLU A 242 -1.33 -8.44 1.16
N GLY A 243 -1.15 -7.12 1.11
CA GLY A 243 -0.17 -6.41 1.91
C GLY A 243 -0.91 -5.62 2.98
N ILE A 244 -0.51 -5.74 4.24
CA ILE A 244 -1.03 -4.91 5.33
C ILE A 244 0.15 -4.32 6.10
N ILE A 245 0.14 -3.00 6.27
CA ILE A 245 1.06 -2.26 7.15
C ILE A 245 0.20 -1.50 8.15
N GLN A 246 0.29 -1.88 9.43
CA GLN A 246 -0.60 -1.38 10.48
C GLN A 246 0.10 -1.17 11.81
N ASP A 247 -0.60 -0.59 12.79
CA ASP A 247 -0.21 -0.51 14.19
C ASP A 247 1.15 0.18 14.46
N ASN A 248 1.52 1.19 13.67
CA ASN A 248 2.83 1.88 13.67
C ASN A 248 3.99 1.11 12.97
N ALA A 249 3.70 0.05 12.23
CA ALA A 249 4.73 -0.66 11.48
C ALA A 249 5.25 0.22 10.34
N ARG A 250 6.55 0.10 10.04
CA ARG A 250 7.21 0.92 9.02
C ARG A 250 7.93 0.05 8.00
N ALA A 251 7.66 0.31 6.73
CA ALA A 251 8.32 -0.32 5.60
C ALA A 251 9.12 0.71 4.79
N TYR A 252 10.38 0.40 4.52
CA TYR A 252 11.25 1.16 3.63
C TYR A 252 11.65 0.28 2.46
N VAL A 253 11.33 0.72 1.25
CA VAL A 253 11.65 -0.01 0.00
C VAL A 253 12.23 0.97 -1.01
N ARG A 254 12.95 0.48 -2.02
CA ARG A 254 13.39 1.31 -3.14
C ARG A 254 12.34 1.43 -4.22
N THR A 255 11.67 0.32 -4.50
CA THR A 255 10.66 0.26 -5.55
C THR A 255 9.46 -0.56 -5.08
N LEU A 256 8.25 -0.06 -5.32
CA LEU A 256 7.00 -0.80 -5.12
C LEU A 256 6.46 -1.21 -6.47
N GLN A 257 6.16 -2.49 -6.65
CA GLN A 257 5.70 -3.02 -7.92
C GLN A 257 4.54 -3.99 -7.75
N ASN A 258 3.63 -4.02 -8.72
CA ASN A 258 2.68 -5.10 -8.89
C ASN A 258 2.67 -5.50 -10.36
N ARG A 259 2.94 -6.78 -10.69
CA ARG A 259 3.11 -7.24 -12.08
C ARG A 259 2.12 -8.36 -12.43
N GLY A 260 0.92 -7.97 -12.82
CA GLY A 260 0.00 -8.81 -13.59
C GLY A 260 -1.22 -9.32 -12.85
N ALA A 261 -1.20 -9.48 -11.54
CA ALA A 261 -2.30 -10.15 -10.85
C ALA A 261 -2.93 -9.28 -9.75
N ALA A 262 -4.15 -9.66 -9.31
CA ALA A 262 -4.91 -8.91 -8.31
C ALA A 262 -4.12 -8.79 -7.00
N ALA A 263 -4.03 -7.58 -6.45
CA ALA A 263 -3.35 -7.30 -5.20
C ALA A 263 -4.00 -6.12 -4.48
N THR A 264 -4.07 -6.22 -3.16
CA THR A 264 -4.50 -5.15 -2.26
C THR A 264 -3.37 -4.86 -1.31
N LEU A 265 -2.94 -3.60 -1.25
CA LEU A 265 -2.02 -3.08 -0.24
C LEU A 265 -2.78 -2.10 0.66
N THR A 266 -2.90 -2.45 1.92
CA THR A 266 -3.62 -1.67 2.93
C THR A 266 -2.61 -1.08 3.91
N ILE A 267 -2.67 0.24 4.09
CA ILE A 267 -1.89 0.96 5.10
C ILE A 267 -2.89 1.66 6.01
N LYS A 268 -2.84 1.38 7.32
CA LYS A 268 -3.85 1.80 8.29
C LYS A 268 -3.26 1.90 9.70
N ASP A 269 -4.02 2.34 10.70
CA ASP A 269 -3.61 2.30 12.11
C ASP A 269 -2.20 2.90 12.37
N ASN A 270 -1.85 4.02 11.72
CA ASN A 270 -0.52 4.68 11.76
C ASN A 270 0.64 3.89 11.09
N GLY A 271 0.34 2.88 10.29
CA GLY A 271 1.34 2.20 9.46
C GLY A 271 1.95 3.14 8.42
N GLU A 272 3.22 2.91 8.08
CA GLU A 272 3.97 3.76 7.16
C GLU A 272 4.67 2.93 6.06
N LEU A 273 4.53 3.35 4.81
CA LEU A 273 5.33 2.87 3.68
C LEU A 273 6.11 4.02 3.08
N HIS A 274 7.41 3.82 2.91
CA HIS A 274 8.30 4.79 2.30
C HIS A 274 9.04 4.16 1.14
N ILE A 275 8.86 4.73 -0.04
CA ILE A 275 9.68 4.44 -1.22
C ILE A 275 10.80 5.48 -1.24
N GLN A 276 12.05 5.05 -1.05
CA GLN A 276 13.21 5.95 -0.94
C GLN A 276 14.39 5.40 -1.74
N GLU A 277 14.96 6.24 -2.62
CA GLU A 277 16.18 5.93 -3.37
C GLU A 277 17.45 6.52 -2.74
N THR A 278 17.32 7.52 -1.85
CA THR A 278 18.49 8.16 -1.24
C THR A 278 18.25 8.47 0.23
N GLU A 279 19.26 8.15 1.04
CA GLU A 279 19.40 8.48 2.45
C GLU A 279 19.09 9.96 2.72
N GLY A 280 17.96 10.20 3.38
CA GLY A 280 17.51 11.54 3.75
C GLY A 280 16.56 11.59 4.94
N GLY A 281 16.53 10.52 5.75
CA GLY A 281 15.67 10.44 6.94
C GLY A 281 16.36 10.07 8.25
N ALA A 282 17.61 9.56 8.28
CA ALA A 282 18.39 9.38 9.51
C ALA A 282 19.84 8.93 9.23
N GLY A 283 20.81 9.85 9.36
CA GLY A 283 22.21 9.52 9.68
C GLY A 283 23.24 9.49 8.54
N ALA A 284 23.96 10.61 8.38
CA ALA A 284 25.32 10.70 7.81
C ALA A 284 25.59 10.01 6.45
N GLY A 285 25.18 10.65 5.35
CA GLY A 285 26.13 11.49 4.63
C GLY A 285 26.95 10.75 3.57
N GLY A 286 26.30 10.22 2.55
CA GLY A 286 26.97 9.79 1.32
C GLY A 286 26.04 9.77 0.12
N THR A 287 26.30 10.61 -0.89
CA THR A 287 25.61 10.55 -2.18
C THR A 287 26.04 9.29 -2.93
N VAL A 288 25.18 8.27 -2.98
CA VAL A 288 25.43 7.08 -3.81
C VAL A 288 24.71 7.25 -5.14
N THR A 289 25.46 7.60 -6.18
CA THR A 289 24.97 7.62 -7.56
C THR A 289 25.01 6.20 -8.13
N PHE A 290 23.85 5.61 -8.43
CA PHE A 290 23.80 4.35 -9.16
C PHE A 290 23.79 4.60 -10.66
N ALA A 291 24.57 3.80 -11.40
CA ALA A 291 24.52 3.68 -12.84
C ALA A 291 23.76 2.38 -13.18
N GLY A 292 22.44 2.42 -13.12
CA GLY A 292 21.53 1.34 -13.49
C GLY A 292 20.19 1.92 -13.91
N SER A 293 19.47 1.26 -14.83
CA SER A 293 18.13 1.67 -15.24
C SER A 293 17.20 1.61 -14.04
N GLY A 294 16.90 2.76 -13.42
CA GLY A 294 15.94 2.84 -12.33
C GLY A 294 14.65 2.14 -12.74
N LYS A 295 14.15 1.23 -11.91
CA LYS A 295 12.80 0.68 -12.10
C LYS A 295 11.86 1.63 -11.37
N ASP A 296 10.90 2.24 -12.07
CA ASP A 296 9.91 3.08 -11.41
C ASP A 296 8.96 2.26 -10.53
N SER A 297 8.45 2.92 -9.49
CA SER A 297 7.40 2.35 -8.65
C SER A 297 6.06 2.44 -9.39
N ASN A 298 5.42 1.29 -9.54
CA ASN A 298 4.20 1.16 -10.33
C ASN A 298 3.22 0.21 -9.64
N TRP A 299 1.93 0.56 -9.68
CA TRP A 299 0.87 -0.29 -9.16
C TRP A 299 -0.16 -0.60 -10.24
N GLY A 300 -0.48 -1.88 -10.39
CA GLY A 300 -1.45 -2.36 -11.37
C GLY A 300 -0.92 -2.45 -12.80
N ARG A 301 0.37 -2.75 -12.97
CA ARG A 301 0.94 -3.11 -14.27
C ARG A 301 0.39 -4.46 -14.72
N ASP A 302 -0.17 -4.52 -15.92
CA ASP A 302 -0.68 -5.75 -16.52
C ASP A 302 -0.21 -5.95 -17.97
N PRO A 303 0.80 -6.80 -18.19
CA PRO A 303 1.21 -7.15 -19.55
C PRO A 303 0.24 -8.14 -20.23
N ASN A 304 -0.64 -8.81 -19.48
CA ASN A 304 -1.53 -9.86 -19.97
C ASN A 304 -2.95 -9.37 -20.24
N GLY A 305 -3.28 -8.15 -19.81
CA GLY A 305 -4.59 -7.51 -20.03
C GLY A 305 -5.73 -8.17 -19.26
N SER A 306 -5.48 -8.60 -18.02
CA SER A 306 -6.53 -9.07 -17.12
C SER A 306 -7.47 -7.94 -16.73
N ASP A 307 -8.71 -8.28 -16.36
CA ASP A 307 -9.72 -7.33 -15.89
C ASP A 307 -9.62 -7.05 -14.37
N LEU A 308 -8.53 -7.50 -13.74
CA LEU A 308 -8.36 -7.47 -12.29
C LEU A 308 -7.93 -6.08 -11.81
N GLU A 309 -8.69 -5.52 -10.88
CA GLU A 309 -8.33 -4.28 -10.18
C GLU A 309 -7.30 -4.57 -9.07
N ARG A 310 -6.31 -3.69 -8.94
CA ARG A 310 -5.34 -3.72 -7.84
C ARG A 310 -5.47 -2.46 -7.02
N VAL A 311 -5.49 -2.60 -5.71
CA VAL A 311 -5.90 -1.55 -4.80
C VAL A 311 -4.75 -1.19 -3.87
N ILE A 312 -4.47 0.11 -3.73
CA ILE A 312 -3.78 0.67 -2.58
C ILE A 312 -4.83 1.39 -1.74
N HIS A 313 -4.89 1.13 -0.45
CA HIS A 313 -5.86 1.77 0.45
C HIS A 313 -5.13 2.35 1.65
N LEU A 314 -5.17 3.68 1.77
CA LEU A 314 -4.62 4.45 2.87
C LEU A 314 -5.79 4.96 3.74
N MET A 315 -5.80 4.63 5.02
CA MET A 315 -6.85 5.04 5.98
C MET A 315 -6.28 5.35 7.36
N ASP A 316 -7.14 5.76 8.30
CA ASP A 316 -6.75 6.23 9.63
C ASP A 316 -5.71 7.37 9.60
N ASN A 317 -4.48 7.12 10.07
CA ASN A 317 -3.35 8.04 10.00
C ASN A 317 -2.17 7.42 9.22
N ALA A 318 -2.48 6.58 8.22
CA ALA A 318 -1.47 5.96 7.37
C ALA A 318 -0.54 6.98 6.72
N VAL A 319 0.72 6.62 6.51
CA VAL A 319 1.69 7.44 5.78
C VAL A 319 2.22 6.66 4.58
N PHE A 320 2.11 7.24 3.39
CA PHE A 320 2.76 6.73 2.19
C PHE A 320 3.59 7.84 1.56
N THR A 321 4.92 7.69 1.57
CA THR A 321 5.83 8.64 0.92
C THR A 321 6.56 8.03 -0.26
N VAL A 322 6.77 8.82 -1.32
CA VAL A 322 7.60 8.44 -2.46
C VAL A 322 8.65 9.51 -2.71
N ASP A 323 9.92 9.11 -2.61
CA ASP A 323 11.09 9.87 -3.04
C ASP A 323 12.00 8.96 -3.88
N SER A 324 11.62 8.78 -5.14
CA SER A 324 12.42 8.09 -6.14
C SER A 324 13.26 9.13 -6.89
N ALA A 325 14.48 9.38 -6.42
CA ALA A 325 15.44 10.34 -7.01
C ALA A 325 15.98 9.91 -8.40
N ILE A 326 15.14 9.31 -9.25
CA ILE A 326 15.50 8.87 -10.60
C ILE A 326 15.46 10.07 -11.54
N THR A 327 16.47 10.93 -11.48
CA THR A 327 16.56 12.15 -12.32
C THR A 327 16.89 11.86 -13.80
N THR A 328 17.08 10.58 -14.16
CA THR A 328 17.45 10.16 -15.52
C THR A 328 16.26 9.71 -16.37
N LEU A 329 15.10 9.49 -15.75
CA LEU A 329 13.90 9.10 -16.49
C LEU A 329 13.09 10.34 -16.89
N PRO A 330 12.41 10.31 -18.05
CA PRO A 330 11.61 11.43 -18.52
C PRO A 330 10.46 11.76 -17.59
N VAL A 331 9.95 10.76 -16.85
CA VAL A 331 9.04 10.98 -15.73
C VAL A 331 9.48 10.14 -14.53
N SER A 332 9.45 10.73 -13.35
CA SER A 332 9.86 10.12 -12.09
C SER A 332 8.73 10.21 -11.06
N GLY A 333 8.64 9.23 -10.16
CA GLY A 333 7.68 9.23 -9.05
C GLY A 333 6.92 7.92 -8.94
N PHE A 334 5.59 7.98 -9.04
CA PHE A 334 4.71 6.83 -8.87
C PHE A 334 3.67 6.73 -9.99
N SER A 335 3.38 5.52 -10.46
CA SER A 335 2.37 5.29 -11.51
C SER A 335 1.28 4.30 -11.07
N LEU A 336 0.03 4.62 -11.44
CA LEU A 336 -1.16 3.79 -11.27
C LEU A 336 -1.67 3.30 -12.63
N GLY A 337 -1.98 2.01 -12.74
CA GLY A 337 -2.67 1.41 -13.89
C GLY A 337 -1.85 1.46 -15.18
N GLY A 338 -0.54 1.29 -15.09
CA GLY A 338 0.43 1.46 -16.19
C GLY A 338 1.80 1.85 -15.63
N GLY A 339 2.85 1.91 -16.47
CA GLY A 339 4.18 2.34 -16.04
C GLY A 339 5.33 1.98 -16.99
N GLU A 340 6.45 2.70 -16.86
CA GLU A 340 7.64 2.64 -17.72
C GLU A 340 8.25 1.22 -17.82
N ASN A 341 8.95 0.93 -18.93
CA ASN A 341 9.36 -0.40 -19.45
C ASN A 341 8.32 -1.14 -20.32
N GLY A 342 7.54 -0.41 -21.13
CA GLY A 342 6.78 -1.01 -22.24
C GLY A 342 5.59 -1.87 -21.82
N SER A 343 5.05 -1.67 -20.62
CA SER A 343 3.81 -2.32 -20.21
C SER A 343 2.59 -1.64 -20.83
N THR A 344 1.71 -2.43 -21.43
CA THR A 344 0.62 -1.93 -22.26
C THR A 344 -0.58 -1.43 -21.45
N GLY A 345 -0.96 -2.05 -20.32
CA GLY A 345 -2.11 -1.56 -19.53
C GLY A 345 -2.20 -2.12 -18.12
N GLY A 346 -3.43 -2.19 -17.59
CA GLY A 346 -3.77 -2.74 -16.28
C GLY A 346 -4.70 -1.83 -15.48
N LYS A 347 -5.46 -2.42 -14.55
CA LYS A 347 -6.38 -1.70 -13.67
C LYS A 347 -5.78 -1.44 -12.30
N ALA A 348 -5.90 -0.21 -11.81
CA ALA A 348 -5.45 0.16 -10.47
C ALA A 348 -6.43 1.12 -9.79
N ARG A 349 -6.46 1.10 -8.46
CA ARG A 349 -7.15 2.07 -7.64
C ARG A 349 -6.29 2.44 -6.46
N MET A 350 -6.22 3.72 -6.13
CA MET A 350 -5.66 4.22 -4.88
C MET A 350 -6.77 4.94 -4.13
N ILE A 351 -7.08 4.47 -2.92
CA ILE A 351 -8.10 5.04 -2.03
C ILE A 351 -7.38 5.74 -0.89
N ILE A 352 -7.74 6.99 -0.63
CA ILE A 352 -7.16 7.81 0.44
C ILE A 352 -8.32 8.39 1.26
N GLU A 353 -8.38 8.05 2.55
CA GLU A 353 -9.43 8.50 3.46
C GLU A 353 -8.91 8.81 4.87
N ASP A 354 -9.80 9.25 5.76
CA ASP A 354 -9.50 9.68 7.13
C ASP A 354 -8.40 10.76 7.18
N ASN A 355 -7.38 10.60 8.02
CA ASN A 355 -6.23 11.50 8.15
C ASN A 355 -4.97 10.94 7.46
N ALA A 356 -5.14 10.03 6.49
CA ALA A 356 -4.02 9.44 5.78
C ALA A 356 -3.19 10.50 5.02
N THR A 357 -1.88 10.27 4.92
CA THR A 357 -0.94 11.13 4.22
C THR A 357 -0.36 10.41 3.01
N LEU A 358 -0.50 11.01 1.83
CA LEU A 358 0.24 10.68 0.62
C LEU A 358 1.18 11.84 0.29
N ASP A 359 2.48 11.59 0.26
CA ASP A 359 3.49 12.60 -0.08
C ASP A 359 4.46 12.05 -1.15
N ILE A 360 4.34 12.57 -2.38
CA ILE A 360 5.19 12.16 -3.50
C ILE A 360 6.07 13.35 -3.85
N VAL A 361 7.38 13.24 -3.66
CA VAL A 361 8.35 14.31 -3.96
C VAL A 361 8.37 14.63 -5.47
N GLN A 362 8.17 13.60 -6.31
CA GLN A 362 8.11 13.73 -7.76
C GLN A 362 6.64 13.78 -8.25
N GLY A 363 6.34 13.21 -9.42
CA GLY A 363 5.00 13.23 -10.01
C GLY A 363 4.17 11.98 -9.74
N LEU A 364 2.85 12.11 -9.90
CA LEU A 364 1.90 11.00 -9.89
C LEU A 364 1.27 10.84 -11.27
N GLN A 365 1.31 9.63 -11.80
CA GLN A 365 0.71 9.28 -13.08
C GLN A 365 -0.46 8.34 -12.87
N VAL A 366 -1.62 8.69 -13.44
CA VAL A 366 -2.86 7.93 -13.33
C VAL A 366 -3.25 7.46 -14.73
N ALA A 367 -3.20 6.14 -14.95
CA ALA A 367 -3.48 5.48 -16.23
C ALA A 367 -2.51 5.86 -17.37
N ASN A 368 -1.20 5.81 -17.09
CA ASN A 368 -0.14 6.09 -18.07
C ASN A 368 0.33 4.84 -18.85
N GLY A 369 -0.57 3.90 -19.12
CA GLY A 369 -0.27 2.75 -19.98
C GLY A 369 -0.50 3.05 -21.46
N THR A 370 0.25 2.38 -22.35
CA THR A 370 0.17 2.62 -23.81
C THR A 370 -0.97 1.87 -24.52
N ALA A 371 -1.89 1.24 -23.78
CA ALA A 371 -3.07 0.56 -24.27
C ALA A 371 -4.31 0.98 -23.49
N SER A 372 -5.48 0.83 -24.12
CA SER A 372 -6.77 1.23 -23.54
C SER A 372 -7.20 0.40 -22.32
N SER A 373 -6.51 -0.70 -22.04
CA SER A 373 -6.68 -1.48 -20.80
C SER A 373 -5.99 -0.83 -19.59
N SER A 374 -5.24 0.26 -19.77
CA SER A 374 -4.74 1.11 -18.69
C SER A 374 -5.89 1.89 -18.08
N GLN A 375 -6.34 1.47 -16.90
CA GLN A 375 -7.42 2.14 -16.16
C GLN A 375 -6.95 2.39 -14.74
N ALA A 376 -7.05 3.63 -14.26
CA ALA A 376 -6.64 3.94 -12.90
C ALA A 376 -7.60 4.91 -12.24
N VAL A 377 -7.93 4.65 -10.98
CA VAL A 377 -8.77 5.51 -10.16
C VAL A 377 -7.94 6.06 -8.99
N LEU A 378 -7.88 7.38 -8.88
CA LEU A 378 -7.45 8.07 -7.66
C LEU A 378 -8.71 8.48 -6.90
N GLU A 379 -8.99 7.81 -5.80
CA GLU A 379 -10.19 7.98 -4.99
C GLU A 379 -9.85 8.69 -3.68
N ILE A 380 -10.52 9.81 -3.42
CA ILE A 380 -10.33 10.62 -2.22
C ILE A 380 -11.67 10.70 -1.49
N ARG A 381 -11.69 10.27 -0.23
CA ARG A 381 -12.91 10.25 0.58
C ARG A 381 -12.79 11.15 1.79
N GLY A 382 -13.77 12.01 1.99
CA GLY A 382 -13.80 12.92 3.13
C GLY A 382 -12.68 13.96 3.11
N GLY A 383 -12.53 14.67 4.23
CA GLY A 383 -11.89 16.00 4.28
C GLY A 383 -10.60 16.14 5.07
N ASN A 384 -10.02 15.07 5.60
CA ASN A 384 -8.87 15.18 6.51
C ASN A 384 -7.57 14.58 5.97
N ALA A 385 -7.58 13.99 4.77
CA ALA A 385 -6.39 13.41 4.18
C ALA A 385 -5.43 14.51 3.72
N THR A 386 -4.13 14.25 3.80
CA THR A 386 -3.08 15.14 3.30
C THR A 386 -2.49 14.54 2.03
N ILE A 387 -2.60 15.23 0.90
CA ILE A 387 -2.12 14.73 -0.40
C ILE A 387 -1.24 15.80 -1.03
N ASN A 388 0.07 15.54 -1.08
CA ASN A 388 1.07 16.43 -1.64
C ASN A 388 1.84 15.74 -2.76
N LEU A 389 1.96 16.42 -3.89
CA LEU A 389 2.75 16.01 -5.05
C LEU A 389 3.73 17.14 -5.36
N GLY A 390 5.04 16.89 -5.31
CA GLY A 390 6.07 17.89 -5.59
C GLY A 390 6.25 18.16 -7.09
N GLY A 391 5.93 17.18 -7.94
CA GLY A 391 5.97 17.27 -9.39
C GLY A 391 4.58 17.32 -10.04
N ASP A 392 4.51 16.83 -11.28
CA ASP A 392 3.30 16.86 -12.10
C ASP A 392 2.28 15.80 -11.67
N LEU A 393 1.00 16.11 -11.89
CA LEU A 393 -0.10 15.16 -11.80
C LEU A 393 -0.67 14.94 -13.20
N SER A 394 -0.60 13.71 -13.72
CA SER A 394 -1.15 13.40 -15.05
C SER A 394 -2.21 12.31 -15.03
N PHE A 395 -3.31 12.53 -15.74
CA PHE A 395 -4.34 11.53 -16.00
C PHE A 395 -4.32 11.19 -17.49
N ASN A 396 -3.97 9.93 -17.82
CA ASN A 396 -3.88 9.39 -19.19
C ASN A 396 -3.23 10.37 -20.19
N TYR A 397 -2.17 11.03 -19.75
CA TYR A 397 -1.42 12.01 -20.52
C TYR A 397 0.07 11.82 -20.25
N ASP A 398 0.86 11.85 -21.31
CA ASP A 398 2.31 11.82 -21.25
C ASP A 398 2.86 13.26 -21.25
N PRO A 399 3.36 13.78 -20.11
CA PRO A 399 3.85 15.16 -20.01
C PRO A 399 5.16 15.39 -20.75
N VAL A 400 5.83 14.34 -21.25
CA VAL A 400 7.11 14.44 -21.97
C VAL A 400 6.87 14.57 -23.46
N THR A 401 5.99 13.72 -24.00
CA THR A 401 5.67 13.74 -25.43
C THR A 401 4.49 14.65 -25.76
N PHE A 402 3.80 15.18 -24.75
CA PHE A 402 2.63 16.04 -24.87
C PHE A 402 1.49 15.38 -25.66
N ASN A 403 1.25 14.09 -25.40
CA ASN A 403 0.22 13.31 -26.09
C ASN A 403 -0.74 12.66 -25.10
N ASP A 404 -2.00 12.56 -25.55
CA ASP A 404 -2.98 11.70 -24.91
C ASP A 404 -2.56 10.23 -25.00
N LEU A 405 -2.85 9.51 -23.92
CA LEU A 405 -2.68 8.08 -23.86
C LEU A 405 -4.04 7.39 -23.99
N PRO A 406 -4.07 6.15 -24.50
CA PRO A 406 -5.31 5.46 -24.78
C PRO A 406 -6.07 4.99 -23.52
N GLY A 407 -5.43 5.01 -22.35
CA GLY A 407 -6.03 4.63 -21.07
C GLY A 407 -7.10 5.60 -20.55
N THR A 408 -7.66 5.29 -19.38
CA THR A 408 -8.66 6.09 -18.68
C THR A 408 -8.18 6.36 -17.25
N GLY A 409 -7.84 7.62 -16.97
CA GLY A 409 -7.53 8.07 -15.62
C GLY A 409 -8.74 8.74 -14.97
N THR A 410 -9.17 8.26 -13.82
CA THR A 410 -10.32 8.78 -13.09
C THR A 410 -9.89 9.43 -11.77
N LEU A 411 -10.35 10.65 -11.52
CA LEU A 411 -10.42 11.23 -10.18
C LEU A 411 -11.82 10.95 -9.63
N LEU A 412 -11.92 10.20 -8.54
CA LEU A 412 -13.16 9.93 -7.83
C LEU A 412 -13.15 10.70 -6.50
N ALA A 413 -14.06 11.66 -6.34
CA ALA A 413 -14.21 12.41 -5.09
C ALA A 413 -15.46 11.97 -4.34
N ASP A 414 -15.28 11.32 -3.20
CA ASP A 414 -16.38 10.96 -2.30
C ASP A 414 -16.60 12.06 -1.26
N LEU A 415 -17.73 12.75 -1.44
CA LEU A 415 -18.13 13.92 -0.71
C LEU A 415 -18.96 13.50 0.50
N SER A 416 -18.28 12.92 1.49
CA SER A 416 -18.91 12.34 2.68
C SER A 416 -19.24 13.36 3.78
N GLY A 417 -18.89 14.64 3.62
CA GLY A 417 -19.12 15.68 4.62
C GLY A 417 -18.87 17.10 4.13
N PRO A 418 -18.86 18.10 5.04
CA PRO A 418 -18.69 19.52 4.68
C PRO A 418 -17.29 19.87 4.15
N ALA A 419 -16.29 19.03 4.42
CA ALA A 419 -14.94 19.15 3.91
C ALA A 419 -14.56 17.95 3.03
N HIS A 420 -13.60 18.16 2.13
CA HIS A 420 -13.03 17.16 1.23
C HIS A 420 -11.58 17.54 1.00
N SER A 421 -10.73 16.53 0.92
CA SER A 421 -9.29 16.70 0.88
C SER A 421 -8.86 17.19 -0.51
N THR A 422 -8.01 18.20 -0.54
CA THR A 422 -7.48 18.75 -1.79
C THR A 422 -6.14 18.09 -2.13
N ILE A 423 -5.93 17.76 -3.41
CA ILE A 423 -4.61 17.36 -3.93
C ILE A 423 -3.78 18.63 -4.14
N ASN A 424 -2.64 18.75 -3.46
CA ASN A 424 -1.70 19.84 -3.63
C ASN A 424 -0.61 19.42 -4.63
N VAL A 425 -0.53 20.11 -5.77
CA VAL A 425 0.37 19.81 -6.87
C VAL A 425 1.38 20.95 -7.02
N GLY A 426 2.67 20.62 -6.88
CA GLY A 426 3.79 21.54 -7.04
C GLY A 426 4.20 21.76 -8.50
N GLY A 427 3.91 20.78 -9.37
CA GLY A 427 4.08 20.88 -10.81
C GLY A 427 2.79 21.26 -11.54
N THR A 428 2.65 20.76 -12.77
CA THR A 428 1.48 21.00 -13.63
C THR A 428 0.50 19.83 -13.59
N VAL A 429 -0.79 20.14 -13.64
CA VAL A 429 -1.88 19.17 -13.81
C VAL A 429 -2.17 18.98 -15.29
N TYR A 430 -2.06 17.73 -15.78
CA TYR A 430 -2.39 17.34 -17.14
C TYR A 430 -3.54 16.32 -17.17
N LEU A 431 -4.59 16.62 -17.93
CA LEU A 431 -5.82 15.83 -18.03
C LEU A 431 -6.05 15.41 -19.48
N GLY A 432 -5.60 14.22 -19.90
CA GLY A 432 -5.80 13.80 -21.29
C GLY A 432 -7.27 13.58 -21.65
N THR A 433 -7.59 13.41 -22.94
CA THR A 433 -8.99 13.35 -23.43
C THR A 433 -9.87 12.27 -22.78
N ASN A 434 -9.30 11.17 -22.28
CA ASN A 434 -10.05 10.11 -21.59
C ASN A 434 -10.07 10.28 -20.06
N SER A 435 -9.61 11.41 -19.53
CA SER A 435 -9.63 11.68 -18.10
C SER A 435 -11.07 11.87 -17.64
N THR A 436 -11.39 11.33 -16.46
CA THR A 436 -12.76 11.30 -15.94
C THR A 436 -12.80 11.89 -14.54
N LEU A 437 -13.78 12.75 -14.29
CA LEU A 437 -14.19 13.11 -12.93
C LEU A 437 -15.43 12.31 -12.55
N GLU A 438 -15.36 11.60 -11.44
CA GLU A 438 -16.50 10.95 -10.81
C GLU A 438 -16.73 11.56 -9.42
N LEU A 439 -18.00 11.71 -9.05
CA LEU A 439 -18.41 12.27 -7.76
C LEU A 439 -19.43 11.33 -7.11
N THR A 440 -19.27 11.09 -5.80
CA THR A 440 -20.29 10.46 -4.97
C THR A 440 -20.60 11.38 -3.79
N ALA A 441 -21.86 11.38 -3.34
CA ALA A 441 -22.25 12.07 -2.11
C ALA A 441 -22.80 11.02 -1.12
N SER A 442 -21.99 10.69 -0.12
CA SER A 442 -22.33 9.68 0.90
C SER A 442 -22.75 10.30 2.25
N GLY A 443 -22.66 11.62 2.39
CA GLY A 443 -23.05 12.34 3.61
C GLY A 443 -23.54 13.76 3.35
N SER A 444 -23.99 14.46 4.40
CA SER A 444 -24.45 15.85 4.30
C SER A 444 -23.27 16.80 4.09
N LEU A 445 -23.34 17.66 3.06
CA LEU A 445 -22.30 18.66 2.77
C LEU A 445 -22.41 19.94 3.63
N GLY A 446 -23.38 20.01 4.54
CA GLY A 446 -23.58 21.14 5.46
C GLY A 446 -24.93 21.85 5.26
N ALA A 447 -24.91 23.19 5.31
CA ALA A 447 -26.08 24.05 5.10
C ALA A 447 -26.63 23.96 3.66
N THR A 448 -27.70 24.66 3.30
CA THR A 448 -28.25 24.64 1.93
C THR A 448 -27.59 25.66 0.99
N GLY A 449 -27.62 25.39 -0.31
CA GLY A 449 -27.22 26.35 -1.35
C GLY A 449 -26.11 25.85 -2.29
N THR A 450 -25.43 26.79 -2.95
CA THR A 450 -24.28 26.50 -3.83
C THR A 450 -23.01 26.29 -3.00
N TYR A 451 -22.35 25.15 -3.20
CA TYR A 451 -21.08 24.78 -2.60
C TYR A 451 -19.97 24.76 -3.62
N PHE A 452 -18.78 25.20 -3.20
CA PHE A 452 -17.56 25.03 -3.97
C PHE A 452 -16.63 24.08 -3.23
N ARG A 453 -16.08 23.12 -3.96
CA ARG A 453 -15.10 22.19 -3.42
C ARG A 453 -13.88 22.18 -4.31
N THR A 454 -12.74 22.55 -3.74
CA THR A 454 -11.45 22.48 -4.43
C THR A 454 -10.97 21.04 -4.41
N LEU A 455 -10.87 20.43 -5.58
CA LEU A 455 -10.36 19.07 -5.72
C LEU A 455 -8.85 19.05 -5.88
N ILE A 456 -8.33 19.99 -6.67
CA ILE A 456 -6.91 20.12 -6.97
C ILE A 456 -6.51 21.58 -6.79
N SER A 457 -5.35 21.80 -6.17
CA SER A 457 -4.65 23.07 -6.15
C SER A 457 -3.24 22.88 -6.70
N GLY A 458 -2.82 23.77 -7.60
CA GLY A 458 -1.58 23.65 -8.38
C GLY A 458 -1.76 24.20 -9.79
N ASP A 459 -0.66 24.40 -10.51
CA ASP A 459 -0.71 24.97 -11.85
C ASP A 459 -1.50 24.02 -12.78
N VAL A 460 -2.63 24.48 -13.30
CA VAL A 460 -3.47 23.73 -14.24
C VAL A 460 -3.17 24.25 -15.64
N ASP A 461 -2.80 23.39 -16.58
CA ASP A 461 -2.55 23.79 -17.96
C ASP A 461 -3.85 24.30 -18.62
N PRO A 462 -4.04 25.62 -18.82
CA PRO A 462 -5.34 26.16 -19.21
C PRO A 462 -5.51 26.31 -20.73
N PHE A 463 -4.49 25.96 -21.53
CA PHE A 463 -4.42 26.32 -22.95
C PHE A 463 -4.66 25.15 -23.92
N PHE A 464 -4.65 23.91 -23.44
CA PHE A 464 -4.83 22.71 -24.27
C PHE A 464 -6.12 21.96 -23.91
N SER A 465 -6.58 21.07 -24.80
CA SER A 465 -7.65 20.11 -24.46
C SER A 465 -7.29 19.25 -23.26
N SER A 466 -5.99 19.18 -22.93
CA SER A 466 -5.45 18.54 -21.74
C SER A 466 -5.68 19.30 -20.43
N GLY A 467 -6.31 20.49 -20.46
CA GLY A 467 -6.58 21.30 -19.28
C GLY A 467 -7.88 20.99 -18.55
N VAL A 468 -8.70 20.09 -19.10
CA VAL A 468 -10.04 19.78 -18.60
C VAL A 468 -10.27 18.28 -18.53
N PHE A 469 -11.10 17.83 -17.59
CA PHE A 469 -11.57 16.45 -17.61
C PHE A 469 -12.37 16.20 -18.87
N GLY A 470 -12.01 15.16 -19.63
CA GLY A 470 -12.69 14.80 -20.86
C GLY A 470 -14.10 14.25 -20.65
N ASN A 471 -14.30 13.56 -19.52
CA ASN A 471 -15.60 13.05 -19.07
C ASN A 471 -15.92 13.61 -17.68
N VAL A 472 -17.07 14.27 -17.55
CA VAL A 472 -17.54 14.85 -16.28
C VAL A 472 -19.01 14.49 -16.07
N PRO A 473 -19.53 14.54 -14.83
CA PRO A 473 -20.95 14.36 -14.59
C PRO A 473 -21.78 15.38 -15.39
N ALA A 474 -23.00 15.01 -15.77
CA ALA A 474 -23.90 15.96 -16.42
C ALA A 474 -24.34 17.03 -15.41
N ILE A 475 -24.50 18.28 -15.85
CA ILE A 475 -25.14 19.32 -15.03
C ILE A 475 -26.50 18.80 -14.57
N ASP A 476 -26.83 19.09 -13.32
CA ASP A 476 -28.02 18.63 -12.63
C ASP A 476 -28.05 17.13 -12.31
N THR A 477 -26.91 16.43 -12.42
CA THR A 477 -26.80 15.06 -11.89
C THR A 477 -27.02 15.08 -10.38
N ASP A 478 -28.04 14.37 -9.92
CA ASP A 478 -28.24 14.06 -8.51
C ASP A 478 -27.20 13.01 -8.07
N LEU A 479 -26.39 13.39 -7.09
CA LEU A 479 -25.35 12.56 -6.49
C LEU A 479 -25.85 11.77 -5.27
N GLY A 480 -27.13 11.97 -4.90
CA GLY A 480 -27.74 11.44 -3.69
C GLY A 480 -27.85 12.47 -2.57
N SER A 481 -28.75 12.21 -1.61
CA SER A 481 -28.95 13.05 -0.40
C SER A 481 -29.25 14.53 -0.69
N GLY A 482 -29.88 14.84 -1.83
CA GLY A 482 -30.23 16.20 -2.25
C GLY A 482 -29.05 17.01 -2.77
N VAL A 483 -27.92 16.37 -3.11
CA VAL A 483 -26.75 17.03 -3.67
C VAL A 483 -26.78 16.92 -5.20
N THR A 484 -26.74 18.05 -5.87
CA THR A 484 -26.75 18.14 -7.32
C THR A 484 -25.46 18.75 -7.84
N PHE A 485 -24.85 18.14 -8.86
CA PHE A 485 -23.70 18.72 -9.55
C PHE A 485 -24.11 19.90 -10.44
N LYS A 486 -23.39 21.04 -10.35
CA LYS A 486 -23.70 22.26 -11.11
C LYS A 486 -22.62 22.64 -12.12
N GLY A 487 -21.36 22.32 -11.86
CA GLY A 487 -20.30 22.56 -12.83
C GLY A 487 -18.89 22.44 -12.27
N ILE A 488 -17.91 22.79 -13.10
CA ILE A 488 -16.49 22.83 -12.77
C ILE A 488 -15.93 24.16 -13.24
N THR A 489 -15.14 24.80 -12.38
CA THR A 489 -14.30 25.93 -12.71
C THR A 489 -12.85 25.48 -12.76
N TYR A 490 -12.22 25.67 -13.92
CA TYR A 490 -10.79 25.46 -14.12
C TYR A 490 -10.10 26.82 -14.05
N ASN A 491 -9.41 27.06 -12.93
CA ASN A 491 -8.56 28.23 -12.76
C ASN A 491 -7.13 27.87 -13.18
N THR A 492 -6.26 28.88 -13.25
CA THR A 492 -4.84 28.64 -13.53
C THR A 492 -4.13 27.87 -12.42
N ASP A 493 -4.66 27.89 -11.20
CA ASP A 493 -4.03 27.35 -9.99
C ASP A 493 -4.92 26.34 -9.23
N SER A 494 -6.10 26.01 -9.77
CA SER A 494 -7.06 25.16 -9.07
C SER A 494 -8.15 24.60 -9.97
N ILE A 495 -8.66 23.42 -9.59
CA ILE A 495 -9.88 22.83 -10.12
C ILE A 495 -10.92 22.81 -9.01
N VAL A 496 -12.01 23.55 -9.22
CA VAL A 496 -13.08 23.73 -8.24
C VAL A 496 -14.37 23.19 -8.81
N ILE A 497 -15.04 22.29 -8.09
CA ILE A 497 -16.38 21.83 -8.45
C ILE A 497 -17.43 22.69 -7.75
N GLU A 498 -18.52 22.97 -8.48
CA GLU A 498 -19.71 23.63 -7.98
C GLU A 498 -20.82 22.59 -7.79
N LEU A 499 -21.38 22.57 -6.59
CA LEU A 499 -22.46 21.67 -6.18
C LEU A 499 -23.61 22.51 -5.65
N PHE A 500 -24.78 21.90 -5.56
CA PHE A 500 -25.95 22.48 -4.92
C PHE A 500 -26.54 21.48 -3.96
N GLN A 501 -26.58 21.81 -2.67
CA GLN A 501 -27.28 20.98 -1.68
C GLN A 501 -28.68 21.55 -1.47
N ASN A 502 -29.67 20.83 -2.00
CA ASN A 502 -31.08 21.03 -1.69
C ASN A 502 -31.45 20.10 -0.53
N THR A 503 -31.40 20.63 0.68
CA THR A 503 -31.91 19.88 1.83
C THR A 503 -33.42 20.01 1.83
N VAL A 504 -34.12 19.03 1.27
CA VAL A 504 -35.58 18.89 1.41
C VAL A 504 -35.80 18.05 2.67
N LEU A 505 -36.49 18.60 3.67
CA LEU A 505 -36.97 17.78 4.79
C LEU A 505 -38.19 17.02 4.29
N ALA A 506 -38.23 15.70 4.44
CA ALA A 506 -39.33 14.90 3.91
C ALA A 506 -40.68 15.31 4.53
N GLY A 507 -40.68 15.86 5.75
CA GLY A 507 -41.87 16.45 6.35
C GLY A 507 -42.17 17.92 6.00
N ASP A 508 -41.31 18.64 5.27
CA ASP A 508 -41.49 20.06 4.92
C ASP A 508 -42.29 20.16 3.61
N VAL A 509 -43.58 19.84 3.73
CA VAL A 509 -44.56 19.80 2.64
C VAL A 509 -44.71 21.17 1.97
N ASN A 510 -44.59 22.25 2.74
CA ASN A 510 -44.82 23.60 2.25
C ASN A 510 -43.53 24.30 1.71
N GLY A 511 -42.37 23.71 1.98
CA GLY A 511 -41.05 24.16 1.51
C GLY A 511 -40.52 25.41 2.20
N ASP A 512 -40.98 25.73 3.41
CA ASP A 512 -40.51 26.90 4.18
C ASP A 512 -39.28 26.60 5.06
N GLY A 513 -38.78 25.38 4.98
CA GLY A 513 -37.64 24.90 5.73
C GLY A 513 -37.99 24.44 7.14
N TRP A 514 -39.27 24.29 7.50
CA TRP A 514 -39.72 23.75 8.78
C TRP A 514 -40.63 22.55 8.56
N VAL A 515 -40.52 21.55 9.44
CA VAL A 515 -41.48 20.45 9.53
C VAL A 515 -42.36 20.73 10.73
N ASP A 516 -43.50 21.38 10.51
CA ASP A 516 -44.38 21.81 11.57
C ASP A 516 -45.87 21.55 11.29
N GLY A 517 -46.73 22.25 12.03
CA GLY A 517 -48.17 22.11 11.91
C GLY A 517 -48.74 22.62 10.58
N LEU A 518 -48.02 23.47 9.85
CA LEU A 518 -48.42 23.95 8.52
C LEU A 518 -48.30 22.83 7.49
N ASP A 519 -47.25 22.01 7.57
CA ASP A 519 -47.08 20.84 6.70
C ASP A 519 -48.13 19.77 6.99
N TYR A 520 -48.40 19.54 8.28
CA TYR A 520 -49.49 18.67 8.71
C TYR A 520 -50.83 19.07 8.11
N LEU A 521 -51.12 20.37 8.02
CA LEU A 521 -52.39 20.85 7.48
C LEU A 521 -52.51 20.57 5.98
N ILE A 522 -51.39 20.53 5.25
CA ILE A 522 -51.39 20.17 3.83
C ILE A 522 -51.61 18.67 3.69
N TRP A 523 -50.85 17.83 4.40
CA TRP A 523 -51.08 16.37 4.42
C TRP A 523 -52.51 16.03 4.85
N ALA A 524 -52.99 16.60 5.95
CA ALA A 524 -54.34 16.33 6.47
C ALA A 524 -55.44 16.84 5.53
N GLY A 525 -55.17 17.91 4.78
CA GLY A 525 -56.06 18.43 3.74
C GLY A 525 -56.17 17.52 2.52
N ASN A 526 -55.12 16.75 2.25
CA ASN A 526 -55.01 15.83 1.12
C ASN A 526 -55.13 14.35 1.51
N PHE A 527 -55.40 14.02 2.78
CA PHE A 527 -55.56 12.64 3.23
C PHE A 527 -56.63 11.88 2.42
N ASP A 528 -56.31 10.66 1.99
CA ASP A 528 -57.13 9.78 1.13
C ASP A 528 -57.31 10.32 -0.31
N THR A 529 -56.50 11.31 -0.72
CA THR A 529 -56.39 11.73 -2.12
C THR A 529 -55.35 10.91 -2.87
N HIS A 530 -55.53 10.86 -4.19
CA HIS A 530 -54.69 10.09 -5.11
C HIS A 530 -54.28 11.03 -6.25
N PRO A 531 -53.23 11.85 -6.04
CA PRO A 531 -52.75 12.78 -7.06
C PRO A 531 -52.24 12.04 -8.31
N GLY A 532 -51.97 10.73 -8.19
CA GLY A 532 -51.50 9.89 -9.27
C GLY A 532 -49.99 10.02 -9.48
N PRO A 533 -49.44 9.56 -10.61
CA PRO A 533 -47.99 9.56 -10.85
C PRO A 533 -47.36 10.96 -11.02
N ASP A 534 -48.15 12.02 -10.90
CA ASP A 534 -47.72 13.42 -10.93
C ASP A 534 -47.81 14.09 -9.53
N GLY A 535 -48.15 13.33 -8.47
CA GLY A 535 -48.12 13.83 -7.10
C GLY A 535 -46.70 14.10 -6.65
N ASP A 536 -46.49 15.16 -5.87
CA ASP A 536 -45.20 15.42 -5.22
C ASP A 536 -45.38 15.68 -3.71
N ILE A 537 -44.25 15.89 -3.03
CA ILE A 537 -44.18 16.17 -1.60
C ILE A 537 -45.16 17.27 -1.12
N SER A 538 -45.44 18.27 -1.98
CA SER A 538 -46.34 19.40 -1.72
C SER A 538 -47.83 19.04 -1.77
N ASP A 539 -48.18 17.90 -2.34
CA ASP A 539 -49.51 17.30 -2.23
C ASP A 539 -49.65 16.45 -0.95
N GLY A 540 -48.57 16.24 -0.21
CA GLY A 540 -48.55 15.42 1.02
C GLY A 540 -48.28 13.93 0.77
N ASP A 541 -47.93 13.54 -0.45
CA ASP A 541 -47.43 12.20 -0.81
C ASP A 541 -45.92 12.20 -0.56
N LEU A 542 -45.53 11.74 0.63
CA LEU A 542 -44.17 11.85 1.15
C LEU A 542 -43.32 10.62 0.83
N ASN A 543 -43.93 9.54 0.35
CA ASN A 543 -43.26 8.32 -0.07
C ASN A 543 -43.27 8.09 -1.60
N ASP A 544 -43.91 8.99 -2.37
CA ASP A 544 -44.02 8.98 -3.83
C ASP A 544 -44.71 7.70 -4.37
N ASP A 545 -45.75 7.22 -3.65
CA ASP A 545 -46.52 6.03 -4.03
C ASP A 545 -47.82 6.34 -4.80
N GLY A 546 -48.10 7.62 -5.01
CA GLY A 546 -49.28 8.14 -5.71
C GLY A 546 -50.52 8.28 -4.83
N SER A 547 -50.39 8.10 -3.52
CA SER A 547 -51.46 8.17 -2.52
C SER A 547 -51.02 8.98 -1.30
N VAL A 548 -51.92 9.77 -0.72
CA VAL A 548 -51.66 10.50 0.53
C VAL A 548 -52.34 9.78 1.68
N ASP A 549 -51.59 8.99 2.44
CA ASP A 549 -52.13 8.09 3.46
C ASP A 549 -51.36 8.10 4.81
N GLY A 550 -51.57 7.06 5.60
CA GLY A 550 -50.96 6.92 6.92
C GLY A 550 -49.45 6.64 6.90
N LEU A 551 -48.88 6.17 5.79
CA LEU A 551 -47.44 6.01 5.62
C LEU A 551 -46.75 7.36 5.48
N ASP A 552 -47.36 8.30 4.76
CA ASP A 552 -46.86 9.68 4.67
C ASP A 552 -46.94 10.39 6.01
N TYR A 553 -48.02 10.18 6.76
CA TYR A 553 -48.11 10.69 8.13
C TYR A 553 -46.94 10.23 9.01
N LEU A 554 -46.48 8.98 8.86
CA LEU A 554 -45.35 8.46 9.62
C LEU A 554 -44.03 9.12 9.22
N ILE A 555 -43.87 9.51 7.95
CA ILE A 555 -42.72 10.27 7.46
C ILE A 555 -42.75 11.68 8.06
N TRP A 556 -43.86 12.40 7.92
CA TRP A 556 -44.02 13.74 8.53
C TRP A 556 -43.84 13.70 10.06
N ALA A 557 -44.47 12.76 10.75
CA ALA A 557 -44.39 12.64 12.20
C ALA A 557 -42.99 12.25 12.69
N GLY A 558 -42.26 11.48 11.87
CA GLY A 558 -40.85 11.16 12.11
C GLY A 558 -39.94 12.39 12.03
N ASP A 559 -40.31 13.36 11.19
CA ASP A 559 -39.57 14.61 10.99
C ASP A 559 -40.12 15.81 11.77
N PHE A 560 -41.23 15.68 12.50
CA PHE A 560 -41.90 16.80 13.17
C PHE A 560 -40.97 17.55 14.15
N GLY A 561 -40.85 18.87 13.94
CA GLY A 561 -39.97 19.76 14.69
C GLY A 561 -38.56 19.91 14.08
N ASN A 562 -38.21 19.11 13.06
CA ASN A 562 -37.01 19.34 12.26
C ASN A 562 -37.19 20.63 11.45
N HIS A 563 -36.08 21.33 11.22
CA HIS A 563 -36.05 22.52 10.39
C HIS A 563 -34.66 22.69 9.82
N LEU A 564 -34.59 23.30 8.64
CA LEU A 564 -33.35 23.63 7.98
C LEU A 564 -32.63 24.67 8.84
N SER A 565 -31.54 24.22 9.46
CA SER A 565 -30.67 25.12 10.21
C SER A 565 -29.97 26.05 9.22
N THR A 566 -30.47 27.27 9.08
CA THR A 566 -29.70 28.33 8.43
C THR A 566 -28.41 28.50 9.21
N ALA A 567 -27.26 28.40 8.54
CA ALA A 567 -25.96 28.63 9.18
C ALA A 567 -25.97 30.03 9.80
N VAL A 568 -26.08 30.11 11.13
CA VAL A 568 -25.90 31.36 11.85
C VAL A 568 -24.42 31.71 11.70
N PRO A 569 -24.05 32.86 11.09
CA PRO A 569 -22.65 33.29 11.04
C PRO A 569 -22.09 33.27 12.47
N GLU A 570 -20.93 32.65 12.66
CA GLU A 570 -20.33 32.47 13.99
C GLU A 570 -20.45 33.77 14.81
N PRO A 571 -21.01 33.70 16.03
CA PRO A 571 -21.33 34.91 16.75
C PRO A 571 -20.06 35.72 16.97
N SER A 572 -20.16 37.02 16.74
CA SER A 572 -19.10 38.03 16.88
C SER A 572 -18.48 38.05 18.30
N SER A 573 -18.93 37.19 19.21
CA SER A 573 -18.39 36.90 20.52
C SER A 573 -16.90 36.56 20.53
N LEU A 574 -16.36 35.82 19.54
CA LEU A 574 -14.90 35.58 19.48
C LEU A 574 -14.13 36.85 19.12
N ALA A 575 -14.66 37.65 18.19
CA ALA A 575 -14.09 38.96 17.87
C ALA A 575 -14.19 39.95 19.05
N LEU A 576 -15.34 39.97 19.75
CA LEU A 576 -15.55 40.80 20.95
C LEU A 576 -14.68 40.35 22.13
N LEU A 577 -14.49 39.04 22.30
CA LEU A 577 -13.58 38.48 23.29
C LEU A 577 -12.13 38.85 22.96
N GLY A 578 -11.71 38.76 21.69
CA GLY A 578 -10.41 39.22 21.22
C GLY A 578 -10.19 40.72 21.49
N ILE A 579 -11.19 41.57 21.21
CA ILE A 579 -11.14 43.01 21.50
C ILE A 579 -11.09 43.28 23.02
N ALA A 580 -11.87 42.55 23.82
CA ALA A 580 -11.89 42.69 25.27
C ALA A 580 -10.55 42.29 25.90
N LEU A 581 -9.95 41.19 25.43
CA LEU A 581 -8.63 40.73 25.86
C LEU A 581 -7.52 41.71 25.43
N ALA A 582 -7.59 42.24 24.21
CA ALA A 582 -6.68 43.29 23.74
C ALA A 582 -6.80 44.57 24.59
N GLY A 583 -8.02 44.99 24.93
CA GLY A 583 -8.27 46.13 25.82
C GLY A 583 -7.74 45.92 27.24
N LEU A 584 -7.89 44.72 27.80
CA LEU A 584 -7.33 44.36 29.11
C LEU A 584 -5.79 44.33 29.10
N ALA A 585 -5.18 43.84 28.02
CA ALA A 585 -3.73 43.83 27.86
C ALA A 585 -3.15 45.26 27.74
N LEU A 586 -3.83 46.15 27.01
CA LEU A 586 -3.44 47.56 26.89
C LEU A 586 -3.62 48.34 28.20
N ARG A 587 -4.62 48.01 29.02
CA ARG A 587 -4.83 48.63 30.33
C ARG A 587 -3.77 48.24 31.37
N ARG A 588 -3.14 47.07 31.24
CA ARG A 588 -2.03 46.64 32.12
C ARG A 588 -0.68 47.28 31.78
N ARG A 589 -0.57 48.00 30.66
CA ARG A 589 0.67 48.65 30.18
C ARG A 589 0.73 50.17 30.45
N ARG A 590 -0.31 50.75 31.08
CA ARG A 590 -0.31 52.12 31.62
C ARG A 590 -0.28 52.03 33.14
#